data_AF-A0A482REC3-F1
#
_entry.id   AF-A0A482REC3-F1
#
_cell.length_a   1.000
_cell.length_b   1.000
_cell.length_c   1.000
_cell.angle_alpha   90.00
_cell.angle_beta   90.00
_cell.angle_gamma   90.00
#
_symmetry.space_group_name_H-M   'P 1'
#
loop_
_entity.id
_entity.type
_entity.pdbx_description
1 polymer ?
#
loop_
_entity_poly.entity_id
_entity_poly.type
_entity_poly.pdbx_seq_one_letter_code
_entity_poly.pdbx_strand_id
1 'polypeptide(L)'
;MFMKELRRDLQEGGVPLAVPMAPAAPAGAAAVSAALTAPVVTAPALVAPILPVPSSDRQEAWLAVGIVVKVVNKKVADGKYYKLKGNVTAVTDDFIATVRMHDSGDVLQLDQDDCETVIPAEGGIVRVVNGAYRGHLGRVVAILTEAYTTTLSLISGVYKGATVPGFEYEDVCRVTDDVASAYASA
;
A
#
# COMPACT_ATOMS: atom_id res chain seq x y z
N MET A 1 30.35 25.74 -12.55
CA MET A 1 29.53 25.12 -13.60
C MET A 1 28.26 24.65 -12.94
N PHE A 2 27.29 25.56 -12.91
CA PHE A 2 26.09 25.54 -13.76
C PHE A 2 24.96 24.92 -12.93
N MET A 3 24.23 25.76 -12.17
CA MET A 3 22.98 26.38 -12.63
C MET A 3 21.90 25.29 -12.78
N LYS A 4 20.73 25.37 -12.15
CA LYS A 4 19.96 26.51 -11.65
C LYS A 4 18.74 25.88 -10.96
N GLU A 5 18.40 26.31 -9.75
CA GLU A 5 17.26 27.22 -9.55
C GLU A 5 15.91 26.49 -9.49
N LEU A 6 15.47 26.22 -8.26
CA LEU A 6 14.07 26.46 -7.94
C LEU A 6 13.98 27.09 -6.55
N ARG A 7 13.78 28.40 -6.57
CA ARG A 7 13.07 29.28 -5.62
C ARG A 7 12.67 28.63 -4.29
N ARG A 8 13.15 29.10 -3.14
CA ARG A 8 12.95 30.43 -2.51
C ARG A 8 11.48 30.68 -2.14
N ASP A 9 11.33 31.16 -0.91
CA ASP A 9 10.12 31.64 -0.21
C ASP A 9 9.34 30.49 0.47
N LEU A 10 9.60 30.13 1.73
CA LEU A 10 9.44 30.94 2.94
C LEU A 10 8.25 31.91 2.83
N GLN A 11 7.04 31.37 2.93
CA GLN A 11 5.88 32.12 3.38
C GLN A 11 5.38 31.47 4.66
N GLU A 12 5.72 32.10 5.78
CA GLU A 12 4.97 31.92 7.03
C GLU A 12 3.53 32.38 6.82
N GLY A 13 2.58 31.65 7.39
CA GLY A 13 1.17 32.02 7.37
C GLY A 13 0.28 30.81 7.57
N GLY A 14 -0.22 30.65 8.79
CA GLY A 14 -1.05 29.51 9.19
C GLY A 14 -2.27 29.30 8.32
N VAL A 15 -2.62 28.02 8.17
CA VAL A 15 -3.99 27.60 7.94
C VAL A 15 -4.25 26.47 8.94
N PRO A 16 -5.25 26.58 9.83
CA PRO A 16 -5.59 25.48 10.71
C PRO A 16 -6.09 24.33 9.83
N LEU A 17 -5.40 23.19 9.84
CA LEU A 17 -5.93 21.94 9.31
C LEU A 17 -7.02 21.44 10.26
N ALA A 18 -8.12 22.18 10.28
CA ALA A 18 -9.41 21.66 10.67
C ALA A 18 -9.75 20.59 9.63
N VAL A 19 -9.42 19.34 9.97
CA VAL A 19 -10.06 18.17 9.36
C VAL A 19 -11.51 18.22 9.86
N PRO A 20 -12.51 18.50 9.01
CA PRO A 20 -13.88 18.31 9.42
C PRO A 20 -14.08 16.81 9.66
N MET A 21 -14.21 16.48 10.95
CA MET A 21 -14.89 15.30 11.43
C MET A 21 -16.32 15.35 10.88
N ALA A 22 -16.57 14.67 9.76
CA ALA A 22 -17.90 14.46 9.23
C ALA A 22 -18.32 13.00 9.49
N PRO A 23 -19.50 12.79 10.08
CA PRO A 23 -19.84 11.56 10.79
C PRO A 23 -20.38 10.45 9.89
N ALA A 24 -20.14 9.23 10.39
CA ALA A 24 -20.99 8.05 10.35
C ALA A 24 -22.20 8.05 9.39
N ALA A 25 -22.19 7.05 8.51
CA ALA A 25 -23.36 6.57 7.79
C ALA A 25 -24.58 6.38 8.71
N PRO A 26 -25.79 6.73 8.25
CA PRO A 26 -27.02 6.14 8.77
C PRO A 26 -27.39 4.91 7.93
N ALA A 27 -27.41 3.74 8.58
CA ALA A 27 -28.21 2.61 8.14
C ALA A 27 -29.68 2.88 8.50
N GLY A 28 -30.60 2.82 7.54
CA GLY A 28 -32.03 2.98 7.84
C GLY A 28 -32.97 3.13 6.65
N ALA A 29 -33.40 1.98 6.13
CA ALA A 29 -34.77 1.66 5.69
C ALA A 29 -35.56 2.55 4.69
N ALA A 30 -35.96 1.87 3.61
CA ALA A 30 -37.33 1.78 3.07
C ALA A 30 -37.86 2.79 2.02
N ALA A 31 -38.16 2.19 0.85
CA ALA A 31 -39.31 2.42 -0.06
C ALA A 31 -39.37 3.78 -0.81
N VAL A 32 -39.76 3.93 -2.07
CA VAL A 32 -40.80 3.31 -2.91
C VAL A 32 -40.54 3.64 -4.39
N SER A 33 -41.00 2.74 -5.28
CA SER A 33 -41.39 2.92 -6.70
C SER A 33 -40.81 4.05 -7.55
N ALA A 34 -40.05 3.66 -8.59
CA ALA A 34 -40.22 4.20 -9.93
C ALA A 34 -39.61 3.24 -10.96
N ALA A 35 -40.46 2.70 -11.82
CA ALA A 35 -40.08 1.93 -13.00
C ALA A 35 -39.35 2.82 -14.00
N LEU A 36 -38.23 2.36 -14.53
CA LEU A 36 -37.69 2.77 -15.82
C LEU A 36 -36.87 1.61 -16.40
N THR A 37 -37.41 1.04 -17.46
CA THR A 37 -36.90 -0.06 -18.25
C THR A 37 -35.51 0.28 -18.82
N ALA A 38 -34.49 -0.47 -18.42
CA ALA A 38 -33.20 -0.49 -19.11
C ALA A 38 -33.00 -1.88 -19.75
N PRO A 39 -32.52 -1.96 -21.00
CA PRO A 39 -32.38 -3.23 -21.69
C PRO A 39 -31.31 -4.09 -21.01
N VAL A 40 -31.70 -5.34 -20.72
CA VAL A 40 -30.81 -6.42 -20.32
C VAL A 40 -29.81 -6.68 -21.44
N VAL A 41 -28.66 -6.02 -21.39
CA VAL A 41 -27.48 -6.43 -22.16
C VAL A 41 -26.85 -7.56 -21.38
N THR A 42 -27.25 -8.79 -21.72
CA THR A 42 -26.57 -10.02 -21.30
C THR A 42 -25.16 -9.99 -21.87
N ALA A 43 -24.22 -9.48 -21.09
CA ALA A 43 -22.80 -9.68 -21.33
C ALA A 43 -22.50 -11.18 -21.10
N PRO A 44 -21.76 -11.86 -21.99
CA PRO A 44 -21.33 -13.22 -21.74
C PRO A 44 -20.36 -13.19 -20.56
N ALA A 45 -20.76 -13.82 -19.46
CA ALA A 45 -19.90 -14.09 -18.33
C ALA A 45 -18.79 -15.05 -18.79
N LEU A 46 -17.70 -14.48 -19.29
CA LEU A 46 -16.40 -15.15 -19.32
C LEU A 46 -16.14 -15.57 -17.88
N VAL A 47 -16.12 -16.89 -17.65
CA VAL A 47 -15.67 -17.53 -16.41
C VAL A 47 -14.35 -16.86 -16.02
N ALA A 48 -14.41 -15.94 -15.06
CA ALA A 48 -13.22 -15.45 -14.41
C ALA A 48 -12.57 -16.67 -13.76
N PRO A 49 -11.24 -16.86 -13.88
CA PRO A 49 -10.56 -17.82 -13.01
C PRO A 49 -10.99 -17.50 -11.58
N ILE A 50 -11.37 -18.52 -10.82
CA ILE A 50 -11.66 -18.41 -9.38
C ILE A 50 -10.39 -17.90 -8.69
N LEU A 51 -10.24 -16.57 -8.69
CA LEU A 51 -9.19 -15.86 -8.01
C LEU A 51 -9.48 -16.01 -6.51
N PRO A 52 -8.55 -16.56 -5.71
CA PRO A 52 -8.77 -16.71 -4.29
C PRO A 52 -9.05 -15.34 -3.67
N VAL A 53 -9.98 -15.30 -2.71
CA VAL A 53 -10.29 -14.04 -2.05
C VAL A 53 -9.05 -13.57 -1.29
N PRO A 54 -8.67 -12.28 -1.40
CA PRO A 54 -7.41 -11.80 -0.83
C PRO A 54 -7.33 -12.00 0.68
N SER A 55 -8.44 -12.08 1.40
CA SER A 55 -8.51 -12.19 2.85
C SER A 55 -8.45 -13.61 3.45
N SER A 56 -8.38 -14.68 2.65
CA SER A 56 -8.52 -16.07 3.14
C SER A 56 -7.31 -16.65 3.89
N ASP A 57 -6.12 -16.07 3.75
CA ASP A 57 -4.86 -16.60 4.32
C ASP A 57 -4.08 -15.49 5.03
N ARG A 58 -4.66 -14.92 6.09
CA ARG A 58 -3.99 -13.90 6.91
C ARG A 58 -3.03 -14.53 7.90
N GLN A 59 -1.76 -14.17 7.81
CA GLN A 59 -0.73 -14.48 8.81
C GLN A 59 -0.40 -13.25 9.65
N GLU A 60 0.06 -13.48 10.88
CA GLU A 60 0.51 -12.44 11.81
C GLU A 60 1.82 -11.79 11.35
N ALA A 61 2.71 -12.57 10.70
CA ALA A 61 3.99 -12.09 10.18
C ALA A 61 3.84 -11.51 8.77
N TRP A 62 3.71 -10.19 8.65
CA TRP A 62 3.59 -9.49 7.35
C TRP A 62 4.93 -8.93 6.83
N LEU A 63 6.01 -9.08 7.59
CA LEU A 63 7.33 -8.61 7.14
C LEU A 63 7.82 -9.41 5.92
N ALA A 64 8.37 -8.68 4.95
CA ALA A 64 8.94 -9.27 3.75
C ALA A 64 10.23 -8.53 3.35
N VAL A 65 11.17 -9.26 2.75
CA VAL A 65 12.40 -8.67 2.23
C VAL A 65 12.10 -7.85 0.97
N GLY A 66 12.82 -6.73 0.77
CA GLY A 66 12.68 -5.89 -0.42
C GLY A 66 11.43 -5.00 -0.41
N ILE A 67 10.87 -4.72 0.77
CA ILE A 67 9.80 -3.73 0.96
C ILE A 67 10.33 -2.44 1.59
N VAL A 68 9.57 -1.36 1.46
CA VAL A 68 9.86 -0.06 2.07
C VAL A 68 8.90 0.15 3.23
N VAL A 69 9.46 0.27 4.43
CA VAL A 69 8.69 0.52 5.66
C VAL A 69 9.00 1.89 6.22
N LYS A 70 8.04 2.43 6.97
CA LYS A 70 8.20 3.68 7.71
C LYS A 70 8.32 3.37 9.20
N VAL A 71 9.36 3.91 9.83
CA VAL A 71 9.60 3.72 11.25
C VAL A 71 8.73 4.69 12.04
N VAL A 72 7.86 4.16 12.91
CA VAL A 72 6.96 4.95 13.76
C VAL A 72 7.36 4.94 15.22
N ASN A 73 8.34 4.12 15.62
CA ASN A 73 8.81 4.10 16.99
C ASN A 73 9.64 5.35 17.34
N LYS A 74 9.21 6.06 18.39
CA LYS A 74 9.90 7.26 18.93
C LYS A 74 11.06 6.93 19.87
N LYS A 75 11.17 5.69 20.34
CA LYS A 75 12.19 5.21 21.27
C LYS A 75 13.40 4.60 20.56
N VAL A 76 13.23 4.18 19.31
CA VAL A 76 14.32 3.61 18.51
C VAL A 76 15.35 4.69 18.19
N ALA A 77 16.60 4.42 18.56
CA ALA A 77 17.74 5.32 18.39
C ALA A 77 17.48 6.76 18.84
N ASP A 78 16.88 6.92 20.03
CA ASP A 78 16.60 8.23 20.64
C ASP A 78 15.65 9.12 19.81
N GLY A 79 14.81 8.50 18.96
CA GLY A 79 13.88 9.21 18.08
C GLY A 79 14.52 9.78 16.82
N LYS A 80 15.81 9.52 16.59
CA LYS A 80 16.56 9.96 15.39
C LYS A 80 15.91 9.49 14.08
N TYR A 81 15.25 8.33 14.10
CA TYR A 81 14.65 7.73 12.90
C TYR A 81 13.12 7.81 12.84
N TYR A 82 12.49 8.60 13.71
CA TYR A 82 11.03 8.73 13.74
C TYR A 82 10.50 9.36 12.44
N LYS A 83 9.51 8.71 11.80
CA LYS A 83 8.92 9.08 10.50
C LYS A 83 9.87 8.98 9.30
N LEU A 84 11.03 8.37 9.46
CA LEU A 84 11.92 8.10 8.35
C LEU A 84 11.54 6.80 7.65
N LYS A 85 11.93 6.71 6.38
CA LYS A 85 11.68 5.58 5.50
C LYS A 85 12.95 4.75 5.42
N GLY A 86 12.79 3.43 5.42
CA GLY A 86 13.89 2.51 5.24
C GLY A 86 13.50 1.34 4.33
N ASN A 87 14.51 0.71 3.76
CA ASN A 87 14.35 -0.50 2.96
C ASN A 87 14.63 -1.74 3.81
N VAL A 88 13.78 -2.77 3.71
CA VAL A 88 14.00 -4.04 4.40
C VAL A 88 14.98 -4.88 3.59
N THR A 89 16.18 -5.07 4.14
CA THR A 89 17.26 -5.84 3.51
C THR A 89 17.23 -7.32 3.88
N ALA A 90 16.76 -7.64 5.09
CA ALA A 90 16.59 -9.01 5.57
C ALA A 90 15.46 -9.07 6.61
N VAL A 91 14.87 -10.24 6.80
CA VAL A 91 13.92 -10.51 7.89
C VAL A 91 14.46 -11.71 8.66
N THR A 92 14.47 -11.61 9.99
CA THR A 92 14.95 -12.60 10.96
C THR A 92 13.76 -13.00 11.82
N ASP A 93 13.61 -14.30 12.10
CA ASP A 93 12.50 -14.86 12.90
C ASP A 93 11.09 -14.51 12.39
N ASP A 94 10.93 -14.08 11.13
CA ASP A 94 9.66 -13.60 10.53
C ASP A 94 9.02 -12.35 11.18
N PHE A 95 9.49 -11.94 12.36
CA PHE A 95 9.01 -10.77 13.12
C PHE A 95 10.02 -9.60 13.18
N ILE A 96 11.30 -9.85 12.91
CA ILE A 96 12.36 -8.84 13.02
C ILE A 96 12.84 -8.44 11.63
N ALA A 97 12.63 -7.18 11.24
CA ALA A 97 13.12 -6.61 9.99
C ALA A 97 14.46 -5.89 10.16
N THR A 98 15.42 -6.23 9.32
CA THR A 98 16.66 -5.49 9.13
C THR A 98 16.44 -4.37 8.11
N VAL A 99 16.16 -3.18 8.61
CA VAL A 99 15.82 -1.98 7.84
C VAL A 99 17.05 -1.10 7.65
N ARG A 100 17.42 -0.80 6.40
CA ARG A 100 18.44 0.22 6.10
C ARG A 100 17.75 1.55 5.81
N MET A 101 18.11 2.57 6.57
CA MET A 101 17.55 3.91 6.47
C MET A 101 17.96 4.60 5.18
N HIS A 102 17.02 5.28 4.52
CA HIS A 102 17.32 6.03 3.30
C HIS A 102 18.13 7.31 3.57
N ASP A 103 17.92 7.93 4.73
CA ASP A 103 18.52 9.22 5.08
C ASP A 103 19.98 9.10 5.55
N SER A 104 20.23 8.23 6.54
CA SER A 104 21.57 8.05 7.13
C SER A 104 22.34 6.84 6.58
N GLY A 105 21.68 5.90 5.89
CA GLY A 105 22.30 4.64 5.45
C GLY A 105 22.53 3.62 6.57
N ASP A 106 22.20 3.96 7.83
CA ASP A 106 22.27 3.07 8.98
C ASP A 106 21.36 1.86 8.82
N VAL A 107 21.77 0.73 9.38
CA VAL A 107 20.99 -0.51 9.40
C VAL A 107 20.48 -0.74 10.82
N LEU A 108 19.16 -0.84 10.97
CA LEU A 108 18.48 -1.08 12.23
C LEU A 108 17.69 -2.39 12.17
N GLN A 109 17.67 -3.12 13.27
CA GLN A 109 16.73 -4.21 13.46
C GLN A 109 15.50 -3.66 14.20
N LEU A 110 14.34 -3.83 13.59
CA LEU A 110 13.06 -3.34 14.08
C LEU A 110 12.06 -4.49 14.10
N ASP A 111 11.18 -4.48 15.09
CA ASP A 111 10.06 -5.40 15.14
C ASP A 111 8.95 -4.96 14.16
N GLN A 112 8.06 -5.87 13.79
CA GLN A 112 6.92 -5.56 12.93
C GLN A 112 6.02 -4.47 13.53
N ASP A 113 5.83 -4.45 14.86
CA ASP A 113 4.98 -3.46 15.55
C ASP A 113 5.56 -2.03 15.49
N ASP A 114 6.86 -1.90 15.22
CA ASP A 114 7.55 -0.61 15.13
C ASP A 114 7.57 -0.03 13.70
N CYS A 115 7.04 -0.80 12.75
CA CYS A 115 7.08 -0.53 11.32
C CYS A 115 5.65 -0.35 10.76
N GLU A 116 5.50 0.61 9.85
CA GLU A 116 4.24 0.87 9.14
C GLU A 116 4.43 0.58 7.64
N THR A 117 3.43 -0.06 7.02
CA THR A 117 3.42 -0.29 5.57
C THR A 117 3.30 1.05 4.83
N VAL A 118 3.96 1.16 3.68
CA VAL A 118 3.91 2.36 2.84
C VAL A 118 3.22 2.00 1.55
N ILE A 119 2.16 2.72 1.20
CA ILE A 119 1.46 2.53 -0.08
C ILE A 119 1.88 3.65 -1.03
N PRO A 120 2.42 3.32 -2.22
CA PRO A 120 2.76 4.31 -3.22
C PRO A 120 1.47 4.86 -3.88
N ALA A 121 1.61 5.94 -4.65
CA ALA A 121 0.53 6.42 -5.50
C ALA A 121 0.13 5.39 -6.58
N GLU A 122 -0.99 5.65 -7.24
CA GLU A 122 -1.42 4.90 -8.43
C GLU A 122 -0.29 4.73 -9.44
N GLY A 123 -0.20 3.54 -10.03
CA GLY A 123 0.87 3.14 -10.92
C GLY A 123 2.14 2.65 -10.22
N GLY A 124 2.26 2.79 -8.90
CA GLY A 124 3.38 2.27 -8.12
C GLY A 124 3.38 0.75 -8.00
N ILE A 125 4.57 0.15 -7.87
CA ILE A 125 4.73 -1.29 -7.62
C ILE A 125 4.69 -1.55 -6.11
N VAL A 126 3.89 -2.53 -5.72
CA VAL A 126 3.73 -3.02 -4.36
C VAL A 126 3.91 -4.52 -4.31
N ARG A 127 4.20 -5.02 -3.12
CA ARG A 127 4.21 -6.43 -2.79
C ARG A 127 3.07 -6.71 -1.85
N VAL A 128 2.36 -7.80 -2.13
CA VAL A 128 1.38 -8.34 -1.21
C VAL A 128 2.14 -9.02 -0.08
N VAL A 129 1.97 -8.50 1.13
CA VAL A 129 2.60 -9.03 2.34
C VAL A 129 1.70 -10.02 3.06
N ASN A 130 0.39 -9.96 2.83
CA ASN A 130 -0.56 -10.85 3.51
C ASN A 130 -1.68 -11.35 2.59
N GLY A 131 -2.38 -12.39 3.00
CA GLY A 131 -3.50 -12.94 2.25
C GLY A 131 -3.12 -13.97 1.18
N ALA A 132 -4.10 -14.34 0.36
CA ALA A 132 -3.95 -15.44 -0.63
C ALA A 132 -2.89 -15.17 -1.72
N TYR A 133 -2.53 -13.90 -1.91
CA TYR A 133 -1.52 -13.47 -2.89
C TYR A 133 -0.17 -13.13 -2.26
N ARG A 134 0.08 -13.57 -1.01
CA ARG A 134 1.34 -13.31 -0.29
C ARG A 134 2.55 -13.58 -1.17
N GLY A 135 3.50 -12.66 -1.12
CA GLY A 135 4.75 -12.74 -1.87
C GLY A 135 4.64 -12.29 -3.33
N HIS A 136 3.45 -12.13 -3.88
CA HIS A 136 3.26 -11.66 -5.25
C HIS A 136 3.44 -10.15 -5.36
N LEU A 137 3.89 -9.71 -6.53
CA LEU A 137 4.03 -8.30 -6.87
C LEU A 137 2.80 -7.84 -7.65
N GLY A 138 2.35 -6.65 -7.33
CA GLY A 138 1.23 -5.99 -7.98
C GLY A 138 1.55 -4.53 -8.28
N ARG A 139 0.87 -3.99 -9.28
CA ARG A 139 0.85 -2.57 -9.58
C ARG A 139 -0.45 -1.97 -9.08
N VAL A 140 -0.37 -0.86 -8.35
CA VAL A 140 -1.54 -0.14 -7.89
C VAL A 140 -2.28 0.43 -9.09
N VAL A 141 -3.53 0.03 -9.28
CA VAL A 141 -4.41 0.54 -10.34
C VAL A 141 -5.29 1.67 -9.79
N ALA A 142 -5.87 1.46 -8.62
CA ALA A 142 -6.75 2.44 -7.97
C ALA A 142 -6.65 2.31 -6.46
N ILE A 143 -6.77 3.43 -5.76
CA ILE A 143 -6.78 3.50 -4.29
C ILE A 143 -8.16 4.01 -3.87
N LEU A 144 -8.89 3.19 -3.12
CA LEU A 144 -10.21 3.50 -2.57
C LEU A 144 -10.04 3.94 -1.11
N THR A 145 -9.77 5.23 -0.92
CA THR A 145 -9.58 5.81 0.43
C THR A 145 -10.83 5.72 1.30
N GLU A 146 -12.02 5.61 0.71
CA GLU A 146 -13.29 5.46 1.44
C GLU A 146 -13.41 4.08 2.11
N ALA A 147 -12.93 3.05 1.43
CA ALA A 147 -12.98 1.67 1.89
C ALA A 147 -11.65 1.21 2.51
N TYR A 148 -10.62 2.06 2.53
CA TYR A 148 -9.25 1.70 2.91
C TYR A 148 -8.73 0.48 2.15
N THR A 149 -9.14 0.37 0.87
CA THR A 149 -8.75 -0.74 -0.01
C THR A 149 -8.05 -0.24 -1.26
N THR A 150 -7.24 -1.10 -1.86
CA THR A 150 -6.49 -0.83 -3.08
C THR A 150 -6.78 -1.93 -4.09
N THR A 151 -6.89 -1.53 -5.35
CA THR A 151 -6.98 -2.45 -6.49
C THR A 151 -5.59 -2.65 -7.06
N LEU A 152 -5.13 -3.90 -7.07
CA LEU A 152 -3.82 -4.26 -7.60
C LEU A 152 -3.97 -5.08 -8.89
N SER A 153 -3.13 -4.76 -9.87
CA SER A 153 -2.88 -5.62 -11.02
C SER A 153 -1.64 -6.46 -10.75
N LEU A 154 -1.81 -7.76 -10.56
CA LEU A 154 -0.72 -8.68 -10.27
C LEU A 154 0.19 -8.78 -11.50
N ILE A 155 1.48 -8.53 -11.31
CA ILE A 155 2.49 -8.54 -12.38
C ILE A 155 3.45 -9.73 -12.27
N SER A 156 3.37 -10.48 -11.17
CA SER A 156 4.21 -11.63 -10.86
C SER A 156 3.36 -12.86 -10.48
N GLY A 157 3.95 -14.05 -10.64
CA GLY A 157 3.36 -15.33 -10.27
C GLY A 157 2.36 -15.90 -11.28
N VAL A 158 1.55 -16.87 -10.82
CA VAL A 158 0.54 -17.58 -11.63
C VAL A 158 -0.59 -16.65 -12.07
N TYR A 159 -0.83 -15.60 -11.29
CA TYR A 159 -1.88 -14.60 -11.52
C TYR A 159 -1.40 -13.36 -12.29
N LYS A 160 -0.26 -13.43 -12.98
CA LYS A 160 0.25 -12.31 -13.78
C LYS A 160 -0.80 -11.84 -14.79
N GLY A 161 -1.10 -10.54 -14.78
CA GLY A 161 -2.13 -9.90 -15.60
C GLY A 161 -3.52 -9.86 -14.98
N ALA A 162 -3.73 -10.51 -13.82
CA ALA A 162 -5.00 -10.45 -13.11
C ALA A 162 -5.12 -9.17 -12.30
N THR A 163 -6.27 -8.49 -12.40
CA THR A 163 -6.59 -7.33 -11.57
C THR A 163 -7.53 -7.76 -10.45
N VAL A 164 -7.06 -7.60 -9.21
CA VAL A 164 -7.77 -7.99 -8.00
C VAL A 164 -8.07 -6.71 -7.19
N PRO A 165 -9.35 -6.34 -7.02
CA PRO A 165 -9.75 -5.27 -6.12
C PRO A 165 -9.84 -5.76 -4.67
N GLY A 166 -9.80 -4.82 -3.71
CA GLY A 166 -10.12 -5.10 -2.32
C GLY A 166 -8.95 -5.50 -1.42
N PHE A 167 -7.71 -5.13 -1.76
CA PHE A 167 -6.59 -5.30 -0.83
C PHE A 167 -6.60 -4.23 0.26
N GLU A 168 -6.60 -4.61 1.52
CA GLU A 168 -6.43 -3.67 2.63
C GLU A 168 -5.01 -3.10 2.66
N TYR A 169 -4.87 -1.93 3.28
CA TYR A 169 -3.59 -1.21 3.34
C TYR A 169 -2.52 -1.93 4.15
N GLU A 170 -2.93 -2.80 5.06
CA GLU A 170 -2.05 -3.64 5.89
C GLU A 170 -1.54 -4.87 5.13
N ASP A 171 -2.25 -5.27 4.07
CA ASP A 171 -1.90 -6.45 3.28
C ASP A 171 -0.94 -6.13 2.12
N VAL A 172 -0.66 -4.84 1.88
CA VAL A 172 0.14 -4.36 0.74
C VAL A 172 1.19 -3.36 1.17
N CYS A 173 2.40 -3.50 0.64
CA CYS A 173 3.51 -2.61 0.95
C CYS A 173 4.32 -2.28 -0.30
N ARG A 174 4.80 -1.04 -0.41
CA ARG A 174 5.67 -0.60 -1.50
C ARG A 174 6.95 -1.43 -1.51
N VAL A 175 7.39 -1.84 -2.70
CA VAL A 175 8.70 -2.47 -2.85
C VAL A 175 9.84 -1.45 -2.94
N THR A 176 11.05 -1.91 -2.62
CA THR A 176 12.28 -1.13 -2.83
C THR A 176 12.44 -0.72 -4.29
N ASP A 177 13.09 0.41 -4.53
CA ASP A 177 13.28 0.95 -5.89
C ASP A 177 14.02 -0.03 -6.81
N ASP A 178 14.99 -0.79 -6.29
CA ASP A 178 15.68 -1.84 -7.01
C ASP A 178 14.72 -2.90 -7.59
N VAL A 179 13.78 -3.36 -6.75
CA VAL A 179 12.75 -4.32 -7.15
C VAL A 179 11.71 -3.65 -8.04
N ALA A 180 11.26 -2.44 -7.70
CA ALA A 180 10.29 -1.70 -8.51
C ALA A 180 10.82 -1.51 -9.94
N SER A 181 12.07 -1.08 -10.09
CA SER A 181 12.72 -0.81 -11.37
C SER A 181 12.89 -2.08 -12.22
N ALA A 182 13.23 -3.20 -11.58
CA ALA A 182 13.33 -4.50 -12.25
C ALA A 182 12.00 -4.94 -12.91
N TYR A 183 10.86 -4.50 -12.36
CA TYR A 183 9.52 -4.84 -12.86
C TYR A 183 8.81 -3.68 -13.57
N ALA A 184 9.32 -2.45 -13.48
CA ALA A 184 8.77 -1.28 -14.19
C ALA A 184 9.15 -1.24 -15.66
N SER A 185 10.18 -1.99 -16.06
CA SER A 185 10.75 -2.03 -17.41
C SER A 185 10.40 -3.31 -18.19
N ALA A 186 9.56 -4.19 -17.62
CA ALA A 186 9.08 -5.44 -18.21
C ALA A 186 7.61 -5.36 -18.63
#